data_AF-A0A483AM08-F1
#
_entry.id   AF-A0A483AM08-F1
#
_cell.length_a   1.000
_cell.length_b   1.000
_cell.length_c   1.000
_cell.angle_alpha   90.00
_cell.angle_beta   90.00
_cell.angle_gamma   90.00
#
_symmetry.space_group_name_H-M   'P 1'
#
loop_
_entity.id
_entity.type
_entity.pdbx_description
1 polymer ?
#
loop_
_entity_poly.entity_id
_entity_poly.type
_entity_poly.pdbx_seq_one_letter_code
_entity_poly.pdbx_strand_id
1 'polypeptide(L)'
;MYNAPVPNKCEYKLTYTALRSWDFKPYLSHAELRLFKKNKRIGYAEYHITRGFTSFSLKKWASVKKKMTPVINKLLAQYKK
;
A
#
# COMPACT_ATOMS: atom_id res chain seq x y z
N MET A 1 8.82 -11.61 -1.52
CA MET A 1 8.83 -10.39 -2.36
C MET A 1 8.93 -10.81 -3.81
N TYR A 2 8.09 -10.28 -4.70
CA TYR A 2 8.23 -10.53 -6.15
C TYR A 2 9.54 -9.88 -6.62
N ASN A 3 10.45 -10.70 -7.17
CA ASN A 3 11.84 -10.30 -7.43
C ASN A 3 12.24 -10.51 -8.90
N ALA A 4 11.31 -10.32 -9.83
CA ALA A 4 11.63 -10.41 -11.26
C ALA A 4 12.47 -9.20 -11.71
N PRO A 5 13.48 -9.42 -12.58
CA PRO A 5 14.25 -8.33 -13.16
C PRO A 5 13.34 -7.39 -13.93
N VAL A 6 13.44 -6.09 -13.63
CA VAL A 6 12.67 -5.05 -14.31
C VAL A 6 13.20 -4.92 -15.73
N PRO A 7 12.36 -5.04 -16.77
CA PRO A 7 12.81 -4.83 -18.15
C PRO A 7 13.45 -3.46 -18.30
N ASN A 8 14.57 -3.34 -19.04
CA ASN A 8 15.28 -2.07 -19.25
C ASN A 8 14.42 -0.94 -19.83
N LYS A 9 13.25 -1.28 -20.39
CA LYS A 9 12.26 -0.33 -20.94
C LYS A 9 11.34 0.28 -19.86
N CYS A 10 11.34 -0.23 -18.64
CA CYS A 10 10.46 0.24 -17.58
C CYS A 10 11.10 1.42 -16.84
N GLU A 11 10.67 2.63 -17.21
CA GLU A 11 11.07 3.88 -16.54
C GLU A 11 10.60 3.96 -15.08
N TYR A 12 9.48 3.31 -14.77
CA TYR A 12 8.83 3.31 -13.46
C TYR A 12 8.76 1.91 -12.84
N LYS A 13 9.08 1.82 -11.56
CA LYS A 13 8.98 0.59 -10.75
C LYS A 13 8.11 0.84 -9.52
N LEU A 14 7.09 0.02 -9.32
CA LEU A 14 6.24 0.06 -8.13
C LEU A 14 6.49 -1.20 -7.28
N THR A 15 6.84 -1.01 -6.01
CA THR A 15 6.85 -2.09 -5.02
C THR A 15 5.56 -2.03 -4.22
N TYR A 16 4.84 -3.15 -4.18
CA TYR A 16 3.59 -3.31 -3.45
C TYR A 16 3.74 -4.39 -2.38
N THR A 17 3.60 -3.99 -1.12
CA THR A 17 3.57 -4.90 0.04
C THR A 17 2.20 -4.82 0.65
N ALA A 18 1.54 -5.97 0.88
CA ALA A 18 0.27 -6.03 1.58
C ALA A 18 0.30 -7.17 2.60
N LEU A 19 0.07 -6.84 3.86
CA LEU A 19 -0.03 -7.81 4.95
C LEU A 19 -1.51 -7.99 5.31
N ARG A 20 -1.90 -9.26 5.36
CA ARG A 20 -3.21 -9.67 5.85
C ARG A 20 -3.07 -10.25 7.25
N SER A 21 -4.00 -9.90 8.11
CA SER A 21 -4.13 -10.46 9.46
C SER A 21 -5.53 -11.04 9.64
N TRP A 22 -5.71 -11.87 10.66
CA TRP A 22 -6.96 -12.56 10.92
C TRP A 22 -7.18 -12.58 12.43
N ASP A 23 -8.39 -12.23 12.87
CA ASP A 23 -8.88 -12.49 14.24
C ASP A 23 -10.16 -13.34 14.20
N PHE A 24 -11.08 -13.05 13.25
CA PHE A 24 -12.30 -13.85 13.00
C PHE A 24 -12.62 -14.05 11.50
N LYS A 25 -12.16 -13.15 10.64
CA LYS A 25 -12.09 -13.28 9.17
C LYS A 25 -10.89 -12.43 8.69
N PRO A 26 -10.36 -12.65 7.47
CA PRO A 26 -9.16 -11.96 7.01
C PRO A 26 -9.39 -10.47 6.73
N TYR A 27 -8.43 -9.63 7.08
CA TYR A 27 -8.44 -8.21 6.77
C TYR A 27 -7.04 -7.69 6.41
N LEU A 28 -6.98 -6.63 5.60
CA LEU A 28 -5.73 -5.92 5.28
C LEU A 28 -5.29 -5.11 6.51
N SER A 29 -4.20 -5.49 7.16
CA SER A 29 -3.64 -4.83 8.35
C SER A 29 -2.61 -3.77 8.00
N HIS A 30 -1.83 -4.01 6.95
CA HIS A 30 -0.82 -3.10 6.46
C HIS A 30 -0.72 -3.16 4.93
N ALA A 31 -0.51 -2.00 4.30
CA ALA A 31 -0.13 -1.93 2.91
C ALA A 31 0.91 -0.84 2.70
N GLU A 32 1.84 -1.08 1.80
CA GLU A 32 2.95 -0.18 1.51
C GLU A 32 3.18 -0.11 0.00
N LEU A 33 3.33 1.11 -0.50
CA LEU A 33 3.58 1.42 -1.90
C LEU A 33 4.81 2.30 -2.00
N ARG A 34 5.80 1.83 -2.76
CA ARG A 34 7.02 2.59 -3.09
C ARG A 34 7.11 2.73 -4.60
N LEU A 35 7.00 3.96 -5.10
CA LEU A 35 7.15 4.27 -6.52
C LEU A 35 8.55 4.81 -6.78
N PHE A 36 9.21 4.22 -7.77
CA PHE A 36 10.55 4.59 -8.22
C PHE A 36 10.49 4.98 -9.69
N LYS A 37 11.31 5.96 -10.06
CA LYS A 37 11.66 6.28 -11.44
C LYS A 37 13.15 6.01 -11.61
N LYS A 38 13.53 5.08 -12.48
CA LYS A 38 14.88 4.49 -12.50
C LYS A 38 15.25 3.98 -11.09
N ASN A 39 16.24 4.60 -10.45
CA ASN A 39 16.70 4.24 -9.10
C ASN A 39 16.29 5.26 -8.01
N LYS A 40 15.55 6.31 -8.36
CA LYS A 40 15.12 7.35 -7.41
C LYS A 40 13.68 7.09 -6.95
N ARG A 41 13.46 7.05 -5.63
CA ARG A 41 12.09 7.01 -5.07
C ARG A 41 11.41 8.36 -5.30
N ILE A 42 10.26 8.32 -5.97
CA ILE A 42 9.46 9.50 -6.34
C ILE A 42 8.10 9.54 -5.67
N GLY A 43 7.70 8.46 -5.00
CA GLY A 43 6.46 8.42 -4.24
C GLY A 43 6.51 7.36 -3.15
N TYR A 44 5.92 7.68 -2.01
CA TYR A 44 5.75 6.75 -0.89
C TYR A 44 4.35 6.86 -0.30
N ALA A 45 3.68 5.73 -0.10
CA ALA A 45 2.44 5.72 0.65
C ALA A 45 2.30 4.44 1.45
N GLU A 46 1.77 4.57 2.65
CA GLU A 46 1.55 3.46 3.57
C GLU A 46 0.17 3.55 4.18
N TYR A 47 -0.35 2.37 4.51
CA TYR A 47 -1.55 2.16 5.28
C TYR A 47 -1.20 1.23 6.43
N HIS A 48 -1.63 1.61 7.63
CA HIS A 48 -1.49 0.77 8.81
C HIS A 48 -2.77 0.89 9.64
N ILE A 49 -3.31 -0.23 10.10
CA ILE A 49 -4.43 -0.23 11.04
C ILE A 49 -3.90 0.06 12.44
N THR A 50 -4.16 1.26 12.95
CA THR A 50 -3.62 1.77 14.23
C THR A 50 -4.44 1.42 15.48
N ARG A 51 -5.40 0.48 15.43
CA ARG A 51 -6.21 0.14 16.62
C ARG A 51 -6.26 -1.36 16.90
N GLY A 52 -5.72 -1.71 18.07
CA GLY A 52 -5.77 -3.04 18.67
C GLY A 52 -7.15 -3.45 19.16
N PHE A 53 -7.17 -4.60 19.85
CA PHE A 53 -8.27 -5.48 20.24
C PHE A 53 -9.63 -4.86 20.63
N THR A 54 -9.68 -3.60 21.07
CA THR A 54 -10.90 -2.90 21.50
C THR A 54 -11.71 -2.24 20.39
N SER A 55 -11.25 -2.24 19.14
CA SER A 55 -11.99 -1.65 18.02
C SER A 55 -12.57 -2.71 17.09
N PHE A 56 -13.71 -3.29 17.48
CA PHE A 56 -14.67 -3.97 16.57
C PHE A 56 -15.29 -3.00 15.54
N SER A 57 -14.55 -1.98 15.11
CA SER A 57 -15.04 -0.97 14.19
C SER A 57 -15.23 -1.58 12.80
N LEU A 58 -16.34 -1.21 12.16
CA LEU A 58 -16.61 -1.39 10.73
C LEU A 58 -15.42 -0.98 9.84
N LYS A 59 -14.48 -0.18 10.34
CA LYS A 59 -13.23 0.21 9.67
C LYS A 59 -12.27 -0.96 9.44
N LYS A 60 -12.25 -1.96 10.34
CA LYS A 60 -11.46 -3.20 10.18
C LYS A 60 -11.97 -4.02 8.99
N TRP A 61 -13.29 -4.08 8.83
CA TRP A 61 -14.00 -4.77 7.75
C TRP A 61 -14.28 -3.91 6.52
N ALA A 62 -13.88 -2.63 6.56
CA ALA A 62 -14.07 -1.74 5.43
C ALA A 62 -13.39 -2.33 4.18
N SER A 63 -14.08 -2.23 3.05
CA SER A 63 -13.59 -2.72 1.76
C SER A 63 -12.16 -2.23 1.49
N VAL A 64 -11.36 -3.10 0.87
CA VAL A 64 -9.98 -2.81 0.44
C VAL A 64 -9.93 -1.50 -0.35
N LYS A 65 -10.92 -1.22 -1.20
CA LYS A 65 -11.01 0.04 -1.96
C LYS A 65 -10.97 1.26 -1.03
N LYS A 66 -11.82 1.29 0.00
CA LYS A 66 -11.90 2.41 0.95
C LYS A 66 -10.60 2.61 1.73
N LYS A 67 -9.86 1.53 1.99
CA LYS A 67 -8.55 1.57 2.67
C LYS A 67 -7.43 2.04 1.74
N MET A 68 -7.46 1.62 0.47
CA MET A 68 -6.38 1.89 -0.50
C MET A 68 -6.51 3.23 -1.22
N THR A 69 -7.72 3.77 -1.40
CA THR A 69 -7.93 5.09 -2.02
C THR A 69 -7.06 6.21 -1.43
N PRO A 70 -7.01 6.43 -0.10
CA PRO A 70 -6.16 7.49 0.46
C PRO A 70 -4.66 7.22 0.27
N VAL A 71 -4.24 5.95 0.23
CA VAL A 71 -2.84 5.54 0.01
C VAL A 71 -2.41 5.90 -1.41
N ILE A 72 -3.24 5.54 -2.39
CA ILE A 72 -2.99 5.85 -3.80
C ILE A 72 -2.99 7.36 -4.01
N ASN A 73 -3.93 8.08 -3.41
CA ASN A 73 -3.96 9.54 -3.48
C ASN A 73 -2.69 10.17 -2.89
N LYS A 74 -2.22 9.69 -1.73
CA LYS A 74 -0.97 10.16 -1.11
C LYS A 74 0.26 9.85 -1.96
N LEU A 75 0.28 8.69 -2.62
CA LEU A 75 1.34 8.29 -3.53
C LEU A 75 1.42 9.23 -4.74
N LEU A 76 0.26 9.51 -5.36
CA LEU A 76 0.17 10.31 -6.58
C LEU A 76 0.32 11.81 -6.30
N ALA A 77 -0.10 12.31 -5.14
CA ALA A 77 0.11 13.71 -4.75
C ALA A 77 1.59 14.09 -4.61
N GLN A 78 2.46 13.12 -4.30
CA GLN A 78 3.91 13.31 -4.24
C GLN A 78 4.56 13.31 -5.62
N TYR A 79 3.86 12.79 -6.63
CA TYR A 79 4.33 12.79 -8.00
C TYR A 79 4.05 14.15 -8.63
N LYS A 80 4.98 15.11 -8.45
CA LYS A 80 5.00 16.33 -9.25
C LYS A 80 5.62 16.01 -10.62
N LYS A 81 4.87 16.36 -11.66
CA LYS A 81 5.18 16.12 -13.07
C LYS A 81 6.45 16.85 -13.49
#